data_AF-A0A917MCJ9-F1
#
_entry.id   AF-A0A917MCJ9-F1
#
_cell.length_a   1.000
_cell.length_b   1.000
_cell.length_c   1.000
_cell.angle_alpha   90.00
_cell.angle_beta   90.00
_cell.angle_gamma   90.00
#
_symmetry.space_group_name_H-M   'P 1'
#
loop_
_entity.id
_entity.type
_entity.pdbx_description
1 polymer ?
#
loop_
_entity_poly.entity_id
_entity_poly.type
_entity_poly.pdbx_seq_one_letter_code
_entity_poly.pdbx_strand_id
1 'polypeptide(L)'
;MSDFSPKQLAALASMFDIEGNVIDVSPFGSGHINDTYRVLTDGPGAKRYLLQRVNHHVFKNVVAVMQNIQLVTQHLRMRYESERTPAHALESSVLTLIPTKAAETYQQDGLHNFWRMFILLDNTRSYDIVETPQQAREGGRAFGQFQRLLVDLDVGLIHEVLPDFHHIGKRLDKLHGAIARDARNRVHRVRDELTFIEAREKRMHGILDLAAQGRLPIRITHNDTKFNNVLLDADDKAQCVIDLDTVMPGYVAYDFGDAIRTIINSAAEDEADLSKITLNIPLFEAYTAGYFEEAHSFLMPQEVESLIDGVLLLPYMQAVRFLTDFLEGDHYYKIHHADHNLQRAKAQLKLVEQLEAHEPELLAIVARVMGRYQQVG
;
A
#
# COMPACT_ATOMS: atom_id res chain seq x y z
N MET A 1 17.92 -12.45 -8.37
CA MET A 1 17.93 -12.66 -6.91
C MET A 1 19.34 -13.08 -6.56
N SER A 2 20.01 -12.39 -5.63
CA SER A 2 21.30 -12.89 -5.14
C SER A 2 20.98 -14.02 -4.18
N ASP A 3 21.41 -15.24 -4.52
CA ASP A 3 21.18 -16.43 -3.71
C ASP A 3 22.06 -16.39 -2.45
N PHE A 4 21.61 -15.66 -1.43
CA PHE A 4 22.22 -15.75 -0.10
C PHE A 4 22.01 -17.17 0.43
N SER A 5 23.10 -17.84 0.78
CA SER A 5 23.00 -19.16 1.43
C SER A 5 22.32 -19.02 2.80
N PRO A 6 21.62 -20.07 3.30
CA PRO A 6 21.05 -20.06 4.64
C PRO A 6 22.06 -19.69 5.73
N LYS A 7 23.34 -20.08 5.56
CA LYS A 7 24.43 -19.72 6.48
C LYS A 7 24.73 -18.21 6.48
N GLN A 8 24.73 -17.56 5.32
CA GLN A 8 24.91 -16.11 5.22
C GLN A 8 23.73 -15.36 5.84
N LEU A 9 22.50 -15.82 5.57
CA LEU A 9 21.30 -15.23 6.16
C LEU A 9 21.27 -15.38 7.69
N ALA A 10 21.66 -16.54 8.23
CA ALA A 10 21.77 -16.76 9.67
C ALA A 10 22.83 -15.86 10.32
N ALA A 11 23.97 -15.66 9.65
CA ALA A 11 25.01 -14.74 10.11
C ALA A 11 24.51 -13.28 10.14
N LEU A 12 23.80 -12.85 9.10
CA LEU A 12 23.17 -11.53 9.04
C LEU A 12 22.10 -11.36 10.13
N ALA A 13 21.21 -12.34 10.30
CA ALA A 13 20.19 -12.32 11.35
C ALA A 13 20.82 -12.19 12.75
N SER A 14 21.95 -12.84 12.98
CA SER A 14 22.69 -12.78 14.26
C SER A 14 23.33 -11.42 14.56
N MET A 15 23.33 -10.48 13.62
CA MET A 15 23.76 -9.08 13.85
C MET A 15 22.66 -8.23 14.50
N PHE A 16 21.42 -8.71 14.48
CA PHE A 16 20.28 -8.09 15.15
C PHE A 16 20.18 -8.52 16.61
N ASP A 17 19.55 -7.70 17.42
CA ASP A 17 19.33 -7.96 18.84
C ASP A 17 18.13 -8.89 19.04
N ILE A 18 18.32 -10.16 18.64
CA ILE A 18 17.30 -11.22 18.71
C ILE A 18 17.42 -12.04 19.98
N GLU A 19 16.27 -12.51 20.47
CA GLU A 19 16.18 -13.50 21.55
C GLU A 19 16.32 -14.93 20.99
N GLY A 20 17.31 -15.66 21.51
CA GLY A 20 17.62 -17.05 21.11
C GLY A 20 18.64 -17.17 19.98
N ASN A 21 19.06 -18.39 19.68
CA ASN A 21 19.95 -18.69 18.56
C ASN A 21 19.14 -18.99 17.30
N VAL A 22 19.63 -18.54 16.14
CA VAL A 22 19.01 -18.84 14.84
C VAL A 22 19.09 -20.34 14.55
N ILE A 23 17.94 -20.98 14.36
CA ILE A 23 17.84 -22.41 14.00
C ILE A 23 17.49 -22.64 12.53
N ASP A 24 16.77 -21.71 11.90
CA ASP A 24 16.39 -21.77 10.49
C ASP A 24 16.23 -20.36 9.92
N VAL A 25 16.61 -20.19 8.65
CA VAL A 25 16.25 -19.02 7.85
C VAL A 25 15.77 -19.48 6.48
N SER A 26 14.52 -19.21 6.17
CA SER A 26 13.86 -19.65 4.95
C SER A 26 13.14 -18.49 4.24
N PRO A 27 13.07 -18.48 2.89
CA PRO A 27 12.25 -17.50 2.16
C PRO A 27 10.80 -17.50 2.66
N PHE A 28 10.19 -16.32 2.76
CA PHE A 28 8.86 -16.16 3.35
C PHE A 28 8.04 -15.10 2.60
N GLY A 29 6.76 -15.42 2.37
CA GLY A 29 5.78 -14.53 1.74
C GLY A 29 5.84 -14.51 0.21
N SER A 30 4.91 -13.78 -0.39
CA SER A 30 4.74 -13.57 -1.84
C SER A 30 5.20 -12.18 -2.32
N GLY A 31 5.71 -11.33 -1.41
CA GLY A 31 6.06 -9.94 -1.67
C GLY A 31 6.97 -9.74 -2.89
N HIS A 32 6.69 -8.69 -3.67
CA HIS A 32 7.34 -8.47 -4.97
C HIS A 32 8.51 -7.47 -4.95
N ILE A 33 8.60 -6.64 -3.90
CA ILE A 33 9.56 -5.54 -3.81
C ILE A 33 10.83 -5.97 -3.07
N ASN A 34 10.72 -6.35 -1.79
CA ASN A 34 11.83 -6.76 -0.94
C ASN A 34 12.01 -8.28 -0.91
N ASP A 35 13.24 -8.76 -0.71
CA ASP A 35 13.46 -10.16 -0.39
C ASP A 35 13.16 -10.38 1.10
N THR A 36 12.25 -11.30 1.40
CA THR A 36 11.76 -11.54 2.76
C THR A 36 12.07 -12.96 3.21
N TYR A 37 12.61 -13.09 4.41
CA TYR A 37 12.99 -14.35 5.02
C TYR A 37 12.41 -14.46 6.43
N ARG A 38 11.89 -15.63 6.78
CA ARG A 38 11.52 -15.97 8.14
C ARG A 38 12.72 -16.52 8.88
N VAL A 39 13.01 -15.97 10.04
CA VAL A 39 14.04 -16.43 10.97
C VAL A 39 13.35 -17.10 12.16
N LEU A 40 13.72 -18.34 12.45
CA LEU A 40 13.28 -19.07 13.64
C LEU A 40 14.42 -19.11 14.65
N THR A 41 14.11 -18.89 15.93
CA THR A 41 15.07 -19.04 17.04
C THR A 41 14.70 -20.19 17.98
N ASP A 42 15.66 -20.64 18.79
CA ASP A 42 15.44 -21.57 19.89
C ASP A 42 15.05 -20.86 21.20
N GLY A 43 14.63 -21.65 22.21
CA GLY A 43 14.37 -21.20 23.57
C GLY A 43 12.89 -21.19 24.00
N PRO A 44 12.61 -21.09 25.32
CA PRO A 44 11.24 -20.95 25.83
C PRO A 44 10.63 -19.63 25.37
N GLY A 45 9.47 -19.68 24.70
CA GLY A 45 8.85 -18.48 24.11
C GLY A 45 9.53 -18.00 22.82
N ALA A 46 10.22 -18.90 22.11
CA ALA A 46 10.91 -18.61 20.85
C ALA A 46 10.09 -17.72 19.91
N LYS A 47 10.60 -16.52 19.68
CA LYS A 47 10.02 -15.55 18.75
C LYS A 47 10.41 -15.90 17.31
N ARG A 48 9.57 -15.48 16.38
CA ARG A 48 9.86 -15.54 14.95
C ARG A 48 10.15 -14.13 14.47
N TYR A 49 11.03 -14.00 13.49
CA TYR A 49 11.40 -12.70 12.94
C TYR A 49 11.26 -12.69 11.41
N LEU A 50 11.03 -11.51 10.86
CA LEU A 50 11.10 -11.21 9.44
C LEU A 50 12.40 -10.47 9.15
N LEU A 51 13.36 -11.15 8.53
CA LEU A 51 14.56 -10.52 7.97
C LEU A 51 14.26 -10.10 6.54
N GLN A 52 14.47 -8.82 6.21
CA GLN A 52 14.21 -8.30 4.88
C GLN A 52 15.43 -7.60 4.30
N ARG A 53 15.73 -7.90 3.03
CA ARG A 53 16.64 -7.11 2.21
C ARG A 53 15.86 -6.03 1.49
N VAL A 54 16.12 -4.77 1.83
CA VAL A 54 15.43 -3.63 1.25
C VAL A 54 15.87 -3.46 -0.21
N ASN A 55 14.89 -3.32 -1.11
CA ASN A 55 15.16 -3.08 -2.51
C ASN A 55 15.62 -1.64 -2.77
N HIS A 56 16.92 -1.42 -2.61
CA HIS A 56 17.56 -0.13 -2.84
C HIS A 56 17.61 0.30 -4.33
N HIS A 57 17.10 -0.52 -5.26
CA HIS A 57 16.88 -0.10 -6.64
C HIS A 57 15.58 0.70 -6.77
N VAL A 58 14.56 0.36 -5.98
CA VAL A 58 13.30 1.12 -5.88
C VAL A 58 13.47 2.25 -4.87
N PHE A 59 13.89 1.93 -3.64
CA PHE A 59 14.09 2.90 -2.57
C PHE A 59 15.52 3.42 -2.56
N LYS A 60 15.78 4.49 -3.31
CA LYS A 60 17.13 5.07 -3.46
C LYS A 60 17.71 5.59 -2.14
N ASN A 61 16.86 6.08 -1.24
CA ASN A 61 17.24 6.54 0.08
C ASN A 61 16.68 5.60 1.15
N VAL A 62 17.36 4.46 1.35
CA VAL A 62 16.95 3.47 2.36
C VAL A 62 16.98 4.05 3.78
N VAL A 63 17.90 4.98 4.05
CA VAL A 63 17.98 5.64 5.37
C VAL A 63 16.69 6.38 5.68
N ALA A 64 16.16 7.15 4.72
CA ALA A 64 14.88 7.84 4.88
C ALA A 64 13.70 6.88 5.07
N VAL A 65 13.66 5.75 4.36
CA VAL A 65 12.66 4.69 4.57
C VAL A 65 12.71 4.18 6.01
N MET A 66 13.90 3.87 6.52
CA MET A 66 14.06 3.37 7.88
C MET A 66 13.72 4.42 8.95
N GLN A 67 14.03 5.70 8.69
CA GLN A 67 13.63 6.81 9.56
C GLN A 67 12.10 6.96 9.62
N ASN A 68 11.41 6.94 8.47
CA ASN A 68 9.94 6.97 8.43
C ASN A 68 9.34 5.79 9.21
N ILE A 69 9.81 4.57 8.96
CA ILE A 69 9.32 3.36 9.65
C ILE A 69 9.54 3.48 11.16
N GLN A 70 10.71 3.93 11.61
CA GLN A 70 11.00 4.10 13.02
C GLN A 70 10.06 5.13 13.66
N LEU A 71 9.92 6.31 13.06
CA LEU A 71 9.05 7.37 13.57
C LEU A 71 7.59 6.93 13.65
N VAL A 72 7.09 6.32 12.58
CA VAL A 72 5.70 5.85 12.48
C VAL A 72 5.42 4.75 13.50
N THR A 73 6.26 3.72 13.58
CA THR A 73 6.04 2.60 14.52
C THR A 73 6.16 3.03 15.98
N GLN A 74 7.08 3.94 16.31
CA GLN A 74 7.18 4.51 17.65
C GLN A 74 5.95 5.35 18.00
N HIS A 75 5.51 6.22 17.08
CA HIS A 75 4.33 7.05 17.29
C HIS A 75 3.06 6.21 17.48
N LEU A 76 2.82 5.25 16.60
CA LEU A 76 1.67 4.33 16.71
C LEU A 76 1.67 3.61 18.07
N ARG A 77 2.83 3.11 18.51
CA ARG A 77 2.95 2.46 19.82
C ARG A 77 2.56 3.39 20.97
N MET A 78 3.10 4.62 20.99
CA MET A 78 2.74 5.62 22.00
C MET A 78 1.24 5.93 22.00
N ARG A 79 0.61 6.01 20.82
CA ARG A 79 -0.82 6.28 20.69
C ARG A 79 -1.68 5.12 21.20
N TYR A 80 -1.37 3.88 20.84
CA TYR A 80 -2.08 2.71 21.37
C TYR A 80 -1.94 2.58 22.89
N GLU A 81 -0.75 2.87 23.45
CA GLU A 81 -0.54 2.92 24.89
C GLU A 81 -1.39 4.01 25.56
N SER A 82 -1.50 5.19 24.95
CA SER A 82 -2.34 6.29 25.44
C SER A 82 -3.84 5.96 25.43
N GLU A 83 -4.29 5.13 24.48
CA GLU A 83 -5.66 4.62 24.38
C GLU A 83 -5.92 3.41 25.31
N ARG A 84 -4.92 3.04 26.13
CA ARG A 84 -4.97 1.92 27.09
C ARG A 84 -5.19 0.56 26.43
N THR A 85 -4.69 0.39 25.20
CA THR A 85 -4.66 -0.93 24.55
C THR A 85 -3.89 -1.91 25.45
N PRO A 86 -4.45 -3.09 25.78
CA PRO A 86 -3.77 -4.08 26.58
C PRO A 86 -2.42 -4.49 25.95
N ALA A 87 -1.41 -4.73 26.77
CA ALA A 87 -0.06 -5.06 26.29
C ALA A 87 -0.02 -6.23 25.30
N HIS A 88 -0.83 -7.27 25.53
CA HIS A 88 -0.92 -8.42 24.62
C HIS A 88 -1.47 -8.07 23.23
N ALA A 89 -2.35 -7.07 23.13
CA ALA A 89 -2.88 -6.58 21.87
C ALA A 89 -1.93 -5.58 21.20
N LEU A 90 -1.17 -4.81 21.99
CA LEU A 90 -0.18 -3.86 21.48
C LEU A 90 0.90 -4.56 20.65
N GLU A 91 1.38 -5.72 21.11
CA GLU A 91 2.40 -6.51 20.40
C GLU A 91 1.94 -6.95 19.00
N SER A 92 0.64 -7.20 18.81
CA SER A 92 0.07 -7.56 17.50
C SER A 92 -0.46 -6.37 16.70
N SER A 93 -0.52 -5.16 17.29
CA SER A 93 -1.11 -3.97 16.66
C SER A 93 -0.13 -3.13 15.84
N VAL A 94 1.18 -3.24 16.10
CA VAL A 94 2.21 -2.43 15.45
C VAL A 94 3.43 -3.27 15.12
N LEU A 95 3.97 -3.11 13.91
CA LEU A 95 5.25 -3.70 13.55
C LEU A 95 6.36 -3.31 14.54
N THR A 96 7.06 -4.30 15.06
CA THR A 96 8.17 -4.09 15.99
C THR A 96 9.49 -4.27 15.27
N LEU A 97 10.19 -3.15 15.04
CA LEU A 97 11.53 -3.16 14.46
C LEU A 97 12.55 -3.66 15.50
N ILE A 98 13.37 -4.63 15.10
CA ILE A 98 14.47 -5.15 15.92
C ILE A 98 15.75 -4.37 15.55
N PRO A 99 16.38 -3.69 16.50
CA PRO A 99 17.62 -2.98 16.24
C PRO A 99 18.78 -3.96 15.99
N THR A 100 19.85 -3.46 15.38
CA THR A 100 21.13 -4.16 15.38
C THR A 100 21.71 -4.19 16.80
N LYS A 101 22.70 -5.05 17.04
CA LYS A 101 23.50 -5.03 18.29
C LYS A 101 24.25 -3.71 18.51
N ALA A 102 24.34 -2.86 17.48
CA ALA A 102 24.88 -1.50 17.55
C ALA A 102 23.79 -0.44 17.75
N ALA A 103 22.55 -0.83 18.05
CA ALA A 103 21.38 0.02 18.23
C ALA A 103 20.91 0.80 16.97
N GLU A 104 21.28 0.33 15.78
CA GLU A 104 20.82 0.90 14.50
C GLU A 104 19.53 0.23 14.00
N THR A 105 18.75 0.92 13.18
CA THR A 105 17.47 0.41 12.61
C THR A 105 17.65 -0.57 11.45
N TYR A 106 18.83 -0.61 10.85
CA TYR A 106 19.18 -1.48 9.74
C TYR A 106 20.67 -1.87 9.79
N GLN A 107 21.04 -2.91 9.04
CA GLN A 107 22.40 -3.37 8.86
C GLN A 107 22.77 -3.33 7.37
N GLN A 108 23.91 -2.75 7.03
CA GLN A 108 24.47 -2.86 5.67
C GLN A 108 25.44 -4.04 5.61
N ASP A 109 25.31 -4.90 4.59
CA ASP A 109 26.25 -5.99 4.37
C ASP A 109 27.48 -5.54 3.55
N GLY A 110 28.47 -6.43 3.41
CA GLY A 110 29.69 -6.16 2.65
C GLY A 110 29.49 -5.98 1.13
N LEU A 111 28.27 -6.18 0.63
CA LEU A 111 27.88 -5.99 -0.77
C LEU A 111 26.97 -4.76 -0.95
N HIS A 112 26.91 -3.89 0.05
CA HIS A 112 26.07 -2.69 0.08
C HIS A 112 24.56 -2.94 0.03
N ASN A 113 24.08 -4.14 0.38
CA ASN A 113 22.66 -4.35 0.60
C ASN A 113 22.27 -3.90 2.01
N PHE A 114 21.03 -3.43 2.13
CA PHE A 114 20.44 -2.97 3.38
C PHE A 114 19.48 -4.02 3.91
N TRP A 115 19.66 -4.37 5.18
CA TRP A 115 18.90 -5.40 5.88
C TRP A 115 18.20 -4.80 7.08
N ARG A 116 16.96 -5.19 7.31
CA ARG A 116 16.19 -4.83 8.51
C ARG A 116 15.50 -6.06 9.08
N MET A 117 15.08 -5.97 10.33
CA MET A 117 14.40 -7.06 11.00
C MET A 117 13.18 -6.58 11.76
N PHE A 118 12.07 -7.32 11.64
CA PHE A 118 10.87 -7.14 12.45
C PHE A 118 10.57 -8.41 13.25
N ILE A 119 9.79 -8.30 14.31
CA ILE A 119 9.06 -9.45 14.86
C ILE A 119 8.08 -9.94 13.80
N LEU A 120 8.07 -11.26 13.54
CA LEU A 120 7.03 -11.90 12.74
C LEU A 120 5.81 -12.09 13.65
N LEU A 121 4.70 -11.44 13.31
CA LEU A 121 3.44 -11.63 14.02
C LEU A 121 2.89 -13.03 13.77
N ASP A 122 2.54 -13.71 14.85
CA ASP A 122 2.00 -15.06 14.83
C ASP A 122 0.47 -15.06 14.77
N ASN A 123 -0.10 -16.17 14.27
CA ASN A 123 -1.55 -16.39 14.19
C ASN A 123 -2.31 -15.33 13.36
N THR A 124 -1.62 -14.66 12.44
CA THR A 124 -2.23 -13.71 11.51
C THR A 124 -2.48 -14.32 10.13
N ARG A 125 -3.46 -13.77 9.42
CA ARG A 125 -3.79 -14.09 8.02
C ARG A 125 -3.80 -12.80 7.19
N SER A 126 -3.44 -12.90 5.93
CA SER A 126 -3.60 -11.85 4.92
C SER A 126 -4.27 -12.46 3.70
N TYR A 127 -5.08 -11.68 2.98
CA TYR A 127 -5.83 -12.15 1.83
C TYR A 127 -5.50 -11.30 0.60
N ASP A 128 -5.23 -11.93 -0.53
CA ASP A 128 -5.01 -11.21 -1.80
C ASP A 128 -6.34 -10.77 -2.44
N ILE A 129 -7.44 -11.49 -2.16
CA ILE A 129 -8.79 -11.20 -2.63
C ILE A 129 -9.70 -11.14 -1.41
N VAL A 130 -10.51 -10.08 -1.32
CA VAL A 130 -11.51 -9.93 -0.27
C VAL A 130 -12.80 -10.64 -0.67
N GLU A 131 -13.27 -11.56 0.16
CA GLU A 131 -14.44 -12.39 -0.16
C GLU A 131 -15.68 -11.97 0.62
N THR A 132 -15.50 -11.34 1.79
CA THR A 132 -16.61 -11.04 2.70
C THR A 132 -16.71 -9.56 3.10
N PRO A 133 -17.93 -9.05 3.36
CA PRO A 133 -18.12 -7.70 3.92
C PRO A 133 -17.41 -7.50 5.26
N GLN A 134 -17.25 -8.55 6.08
CA GLN A 134 -16.52 -8.44 7.35
C GLN A 134 -15.05 -8.09 7.10
N GLN A 135 -14.39 -8.82 6.21
CA GLN A 135 -13.01 -8.54 5.82
C GLN A 135 -12.87 -7.12 5.27
N ALA A 136 -13.74 -6.71 4.33
CA ALA A 136 -13.72 -5.36 3.79
C ALA A 136 -13.88 -4.29 4.88
N ARG A 137 -14.82 -4.48 5.82
CA ARG A 137 -15.00 -3.56 6.96
C ARG A 137 -13.76 -3.46 7.83
N GLU A 138 -13.13 -4.58 8.14
CA GLU A 138 -11.92 -4.59 8.98
C GLU A 138 -10.72 -3.99 8.26
N GLY A 139 -10.59 -4.15 6.94
CA GLY A 139 -9.60 -3.40 6.15
C GLY A 139 -9.83 -1.89 6.20
N GLY A 140 -11.08 -1.45 6.08
CA GLY A 140 -11.45 -0.03 6.22
C GLY A 140 -11.09 0.51 7.60
N ARG A 141 -11.45 -0.24 8.66
CA ARG A 141 -11.10 0.09 10.05
C ARG A 141 -9.59 0.20 10.21
N ALA A 142 -8.82 -0.76 9.70
CA ALA A 142 -7.36 -0.78 9.84
C ALA A 142 -6.70 0.48 9.26
N PHE A 143 -7.01 0.85 8.01
CA PHE A 143 -6.42 2.03 7.38
C PHE A 143 -6.96 3.35 7.95
N GLY A 144 -8.25 3.40 8.31
CA GLY A 144 -8.82 4.56 8.99
C GLY A 144 -8.18 4.80 10.36
N GLN A 145 -7.97 3.73 11.13
CA GLN A 145 -7.28 3.78 12.42
C GLN A 145 -5.81 4.17 12.24
N PHE A 146 -5.11 3.57 11.27
CA PHE A 146 -3.71 3.92 10.96
C PHE A 146 -3.55 5.42 10.72
N GLN A 147 -4.40 6.01 9.87
CA GLN A 147 -4.37 7.45 9.62
C GLN A 147 -4.77 8.28 10.85
N ARG A 148 -5.82 7.86 11.59
CA ARG A 148 -6.28 8.53 12.81
C ARG A 148 -5.19 8.60 13.88
N LEU A 149 -4.42 7.53 14.04
CA LEU A 149 -3.33 7.47 15.01
C LEU A 149 -2.09 8.26 14.58
N LEU A 150 -2.02 8.73 13.33
CA LEU A 150 -0.91 9.53 12.81
C LEU A 150 -1.24 11.01 12.62
N VAL A 151 -2.46 11.46 12.93
CA VAL A 151 -2.89 12.86 12.67
C VAL A 151 -2.08 13.90 13.43
N ASP A 152 -1.50 13.53 14.57
CA ASP A 152 -0.71 14.38 15.46
C ASP A 152 0.81 14.18 15.30
N LEU A 153 1.23 13.28 14.40
CA LEU A 153 2.63 13.18 14.01
C LEU A 153 2.94 14.27 12.96
N ASP A 154 3.95 15.09 13.21
CA ASP A 154 4.35 16.16 12.30
C ASP A 154 4.81 15.58 10.96
N VAL A 155 4.03 15.87 9.91
CA VAL A 155 4.32 15.46 8.54
C VAL A 155 5.67 15.98 8.03
N GLY A 156 6.17 17.10 8.57
CA GLY A 156 7.48 17.65 8.24
C GLY A 156 8.66 16.79 8.68
N LEU A 157 8.44 15.81 9.58
CA LEU A 157 9.44 14.84 10.00
C LEU A 157 9.51 13.61 9.08
N ILE A 158 8.52 13.42 8.21
CA ILE A 158 8.42 12.25 7.33
C ILE A 158 8.98 12.58 5.95
N HIS A 159 9.87 11.73 5.46
CA HIS A 159 10.52 11.89 4.16
C HIS A 159 9.63 11.41 3.01
N GLU A 160 9.69 12.09 1.87
CA GLU A 160 9.22 11.56 0.59
C GLU A 160 10.25 10.55 0.05
N VAL A 161 9.97 9.26 0.22
CA VAL A 161 10.92 8.17 -0.11
C VAL A 161 10.82 7.69 -1.55
N LEU A 162 9.67 7.94 -2.18
CA LEU A 162 9.42 7.73 -3.60
C LEU A 162 8.83 9.01 -4.20
N PRO A 163 9.69 9.92 -4.69
CA PRO A 163 9.23 11.15 -5.31
C PRO A 163 8.23 10.90 -6.44
N ASP A 164 7.19 11.72 -6.49
CA ASP A 164 6.15 11.68 -7.52
C ASP A 164 5.37 10.33 -7.57
N PHE A 165 5.34 9.57 -6.47
CA PHE A 165 4.77 8.22 -6.47
C PHE A 165 3.33 8.19 -7.00
N HIS A 166 2.46 9.01 -6.41
CA HIS A 166 1.07 9.20 -6.80
C HIS A 166 0.82 10.50 -7.58
N HIS A 167 1.86 11.11 -8.16
CA HIS A 167 1.72 12.34 -8.93
C HIS A 167 1.30 12.04 -10.37
N ILE A 168 0.00 12.14 -10.67
CA ILE A 168 -0.53 11.74 -11.98
C ILE A 168 0.06 12.52 -13.16
N GLY A 169 0.29 13.84 -13.03
CA GLY A 169 0.92 14.64 -14.09
C GLY A 169 2.29 14.08 -14.50
N LYS A 170 3.15 13.74 -13.53
CA LYS A 170 4.45 13.11 -13.79
C LYS A 170 4.33 11.71 -14.39
N ARG A 171 3.27 10.96 -14.08
CA ARG A 171 3.01 9.66 -14.69
C ARG A 171 2.59 9.81 -16.15
N LEU A 172 1.75 10.79 -16.46
CA LEU A 172 1.34 11.12 -17.82
C LEU A 172 2.52 11.66 -18.65
N ASP A 173 3.35 12.54 -18.08
CA ASP A 173 4.59 13.00 -18.73
C ASP A 173 5.50 11.83 -19.16
N LYS A 174 5.62 10.82 -18.29
CA LYS A 174 6.38 9.60 -18.59
C LYS A 174 5.74 8.79 -19.71
N LEU A 175 4.41 8.64 -19.71
CA LEU A 175 3.67 7.98 -20.78
C LEU A 175 3.85 8.70 -22.11
N HIS A 176 3.65 10.02 -22.17
CA HIS A 176 3.85 10.82 -23.37
C HIS A 176 5.29 10.71 -23.89
N GLY A 177 6.28 10.70 -23.00
CA GLY A 177 7.68 10.44 -23.35
C GLY A 177 7.91 9.04 -23.95
N ALA A 178 7.26 8.00 -23.40
CA ALA A 178 7.35 6.64 -23.94
C ALA A 178 6.70 6.53 -25.32
N ILE A 179 5.55 7.21 -25.54
CA ILE A 179 4.88 7.30 -26.84
C ILE A 179 5.77 7.97 -27.89
N ALA A 180 6.38 9.11 -27.53
CA ALA A 180 7.24 9.85 -28.46
C ALA A 180 8.50 9.06 -28.87
N ARG A 181 9.05 8.25 -27.94
CA ARG A 181 10.19 7.38 -28.23
C ARG A 181 9.82 6.14 -29.03
N ASP A 182 8.65 5.57 -28.75
CA ASP A 182 8.16 4.28 -29.28
C ASP A 182 9.26 3.21 -29.40
N ALA A 183 10.06 3.05 -28.34
CA ALA A 183 11.31 2.30 -28.38
C ALA A 183 11.14 0.82 -28.77
N ARG A 184 9.92 0.29 -28.65
CA ARG A 184 9.55 -1.10 -28.98
C ARG A 184 8.60 -1.21 -30.17
N ASN A 185 8.28 -0.10 -30.85
CA ASN A 185 7.26 -0.05 -31.92
C ASN A 185 5.93 -0.68 -31.47
N ARG A 186 5.46 -0.30 -30.27
CA ARG A 186 4.25 -0.86 -29.63
C ARG A 186 3.10 0.16 -29.57
N VAL A 187 3.34 1.45 -29.81
CA VAL A 187 2.32 2.51 -29.73
C VAL A 187 1.11 2.22 -30.62
N HIS A 188 1.33 1.69 -31.83
CA HIS A 188 0.24 1.36 -32.76
C HIS A 188 -0.73 0.29 -32.22
N ARG A 189 -0.34 -0.49 -31.21
CA ARG A 189 -1.14 -1.57 -30.61
C ARG A 189 -2.09 -1.07 -29.51
N VAL A 190 -1.96 0.18 -29.09
CA VAL A 190 -2.60 0.69 -27.85
C VAL A 190 -3.38 1.99 -28.03
N ARG A 191 -3.87 2.27 -29.25
CA ARG A 191 -4.52 3.55 -29.58
C ARG A 191 -5.82 3.78 -28.79
N ASP A 192 -6.57 2.72 -28.53
CA ASP A 192 -7.84 2.81 -27.81
C ASP A 192 -7.59 3.13 -26.33
N GLU A 193 -6.57 2.50 -25.73
CA GLU A 193 -6.14 2.76 -24.35
C GLU A 193 -5.62 4.19 -24.19
N LEU A 194 -4.84 4.69 -25.14
CA LEU A 194 -4.36 6.07 -25.14
C LEU A 194 -5.52 7.07 -25.25
N THR A 195 -6.47 6.82 -26.15
CA THR A 195 -7.67 7.68 -26.29
C THR A 195 -8.48 7.70 -25.00
N PHE A 196 -8.63 6.56 -24.34
CA PHE A 196 -9.32 6.46 -23.05
C PHE A 196 -8.61 7.29 -21.97
N ILE A 197 -7.28 7.21 -21.91
CA ILE A 197 -6.43 7.94 -20.97
C ILE A 197 -6.56 9.45 -21.19
N GLU A 198 -6.34 9.91 -22.43
CA GLU A 198 -6.38 11.32 -22.84
C GLU A 198 -7.72 11.97 -22.50
N ALA A 199 -8.84 11.27 -22.76
CA ALA A 199 -10.18 11.77 -22.50
C ALA A 199 -10.45 12.07 -21.00
N ARG A 200 -9.67 11.50 -20.09
CA ARG A 200 -9.85 11.60 -18.64
C ARG A 200 -8.75 12.37 -17.92
N GLU A 201 -7.65 12.76 -18.59
CA GLU A 201 -6.49 13.39 -17.95
C GLU A 201 -6.89 14.57 -17.05
N LYS A 202 -7.72 15.48 -17.54
CA LYS A 202 -8.17 16.65 -16.77
C LYS A 202 -8.88 16.25 -15.48
N ARG A 203 -9.76 15.25 -15.54
CA ARG A 203 -10.50 14.76 -14.37
C ARG A 203 -9.54 14.16 -13.33
N MET A 204 -8.57 13.38 -13.78
CA MET A 204 -7.64 12.68 -12.91
C MET A 204 -6.66 13.62 -12.19
N HIS A 205 -6.54 14.88 -12.62
CA HIS A 205 -5.81 15.92 -11.88
C HIS A 205 -6.57 16.52 -10.69
N GLY A 206 -7.85 16.18 -10.47
CA GLY A 206 -8.72 16.84 -9.49
C GLY A 206 -8.14 16.95 -8.08
N ILE A 207 -7.51 15.88 -7.56
CA ILE A 207 -6.87 15.89 -6.23
C ILE A 207 -5.69 16.88 -6.19
N LEU A 208 -4.85 16.91 -7.23
CA LEU A 208 -3.72 17.84 -7.32
C LEU A 208 -4.20 19.28 -7.45
N ASP A 209 -5.27 19.52 -8.22
CA ASP A 209 -5.87 20.85 -8.38
C ASP A 209 -6.43 21.37 -7.05
N LEU A 210 -7.14 20.52 -6.29
CA LEU A 210 -7.63 20.85 -4.95
C LEU A 210 -6.48 21.13 -3.98
N ALA A 211 -5.42 20.33 -4.03
CA ALA A 211 -4.23 20.53 -3.21
C ALA A 211 -3.49 21.83 -3.54
N ALA A 212 -3.32 22.17 -4.82
CA ALA A 212 -2.70 23.42 -5.27
C ALA A 212 -3.50 24.66 -4.82
N GLN A 213 -4.81 24.51 -4.61
CA GLN A 213 -5.69 25.54 -4.04
C GLN A 213 -5.65 25.59 -2.49
N GLY A 214 -4.87 24.74 -1.83
CA GLY A 214 -4.81 24.63 -0.37
C GLY A 214 -6.07 24.03 0.26
N ARG A 215 -6.90 23.32 -0.52
CA ARG A 215 -8.17 22.74 -0.05
C ARG A 215 -8.03 21.35 0.54
N LEU A 216 -6.91 20.67 0.27
CA LEU A 216 -6.58 19.36 0.83
C LEU A 216 -5.31 19.49 1.69
N PRO A 217 -5.32 18.98 2.93
CA PRO A 217 -4.15 18.97 3.78
C PRO A 217 -3.25 17.80 3.37
N ILE A 218 -1.94 17.98 3.51
CA ILE A 218 -1.00 16.88 3.39
C ILE A 218 -1.05 16.09 4.70
N ARG A 219 -1.18 14.76 4.61
CA ARG A 219 -1.18 13.84 5.74
C ARG A 219 -0.11 12.77 5.55
N ILE A 220 0.20 12.05 6.62
CA ILE A 220 0.99 10.83 6.52
C ILE A 220 0.06 9.72 6.01
N THR A 221 0.35 9.21 4.83
CA THR A 221 -0.45 8.16 4.17
C THR A 221 0.38 6.90 3.98
N HIS A 222 -0.28 5.75 3.85
CA HIS A 222 0.37 4.47 3.62
C HIS A 222 0.89 4.34 2.19
N ASN A 223 0.14 4.84 1.21
CA ASN A 223 0.39 4.84 -0.23
C ASN A 223 0.39 3.48 -0.95
N ASP A 224 0.34 2.35 -0.23
CA ASP A 224 0.13 1.00 -0.78
C ASP A 224 -0.90 0.20 0.04
N THR A 225 -2.18 0.55 -0.06
CA THR A 225 -3.25 0.07 0.83
C THR A 225 -3.95 -1.19 0.31
N LYS A 226 -3.21 -2.04 -0.40
CA LYS A 226 -3.71 -3.36 -0.80
C LYS A 226 -4.14 -4.15 0.43
N PHE A 227 -5.22 -4.93 0.30
CA PHE A 227 -5.77 -5.65 1.45
C PHE A 227 -4.79 -6.65 2.09
N ASN A 228 -3.87 -7.22 1.31
CA ASN A 228 -2.83 -8.11 1.84
C ASN A 228 -1.78 -7.40 2.72
N ASN A 229 -1.79 -6.06 2.77
CA ASN A 229 -1.03 -5.26 3.73
C ASN A 229 -1.78 -5.04 5.06
N VAL A 230 -2.92 -5.73 5.27
CA VAL A 230 -3.61 -5.81 6.56
C VAL A 230 -3.52 -7.25 7.06
N LEU A 231 -2.95 -7.41 8.25
CA LEU A 231 -2.94 -8.68 8.98
C LEU A 231 -4.21 -8.79 9.81
N LEU A 232 -4.95 -9.89 9.65
CA LEU A 232 -6.15 -10.23 10.42
C LEU A 232 -5.88 -11.40 11.38
N ASP A 233 -6.65 -11.51 12.46
CA ASP A 233 -6.63 -12.68 13.33
C ASP A 233 -7.43 -13.87 12.77
N ALA A 234 -7.61 -14.93 13.57
CA ALA A 234 -8.35 -16.12 13.16
C ALA A 234 -9.86 -15.87 12.93
N ASP A 235 -10.40 -14.78 13.49
CA ASP A 235 -11.79 -14.34 13.38
C ASP A 235 -11.95 -13.19 12.35
N ASP A 236 -10.95 -12.97 11.50
CA ASP A 236 -10.87 -11.92 10.49
C ASP A 236 -10.97 -10.49 11.05
N LYS A 237 -10.49 -10.23 12.28
CA LYS A 237 -10.37 -8.88 12.83
C LYS A 237 -9.00 -8.27 12.56
N ALA A 238 -8.96 -7.00 12.20
CA ALA A 238 -7.71 -6.30 11.91
C ALA A 238 -6.78 -6.29 13.12
N GLN A 239 -5.52 -6.66 12.89
CA GLN A 239 -4.45 -6.62 13.87
C GLN A 239 -3.45 -5.51 13.52
N CYS A 240 -2.81 -5.58 12.35
CA CYS A 240 -1.71 -4.67 12.01
C CYS A 240 -1.73 -4.30 10.53
N VAL A 241 -1.46 -3.03 10.23
CA VAL A 241 -1.05 -2.60 8.89
C VAL A 241 0.44 -2.84 8.72
N ILE A 242 0.84 -3.46 7.61
CA ILE A 242 2.23 -3.82 7.29
C ILE A 242 2.68 -3.18 5.97
N ASP A 243 3.94 -3.40 5.59
CA ASP A 243 4.55 -2.82 4.39
C ASP A 243 4.66 -1.28 4.41
N LEU A 244 5.26 -0.77 5.49
CA LEU A 244 5.38 0.66 5.77
C LEU A 244 6.42 1.40 4.89
N ASP A 245 6.90 0.77 3.81
CA ASP A 245 7.97 1.31 2.97
C ASP A 245 7.57 2.52 2.16
N THR A 246 6.27 2.65 1.89
CA THR A 246 5.68 3.75 1.14
C THR A 246 4.96 4.73 2.05
N VAL A 247 5.10 4.61 3.37
CA VAL A 247 4.57 5.60 4.31
C VAL A 247 5.34 6.91 4.16
N MET A 248 4.65 7.92 3.67
CA MET A 248 5.20 9.24 3.35
C MET A 248 4.07 10.28 3.25
N PRO A 249 4.37 11.58 3.09
CA PRO A 249 3.34 12.60 2.90
C PRO A 249 2.49 12.35 1.65
N GLY A 250 1.18 12.54 1.76
CA GLY A 250 0.21 12.35 0.68
C GLY A 250 -1.19 12.86 1.04
N TYR A 251 -2.20 12.41 0.30
CA TYR A 251 -3.62 12.74 0.55
C TYR A 251 -4.41 11.48 0.86
N VAL A 252 -5.35 11.56 1.81
CA VAL A 252 -6.16 10.42 2.26
C VAL A 252 -6.92 9.72 1.13
N ALA A 253 -7.30 10.48 0.09
CA ALA A 253 -7.93 9.95 -1.11
C ALA A 253 -7.05 8.92 -1.84
N TYR A 254 -5.72 9.00 -1.72
CA TYR A 254 -4.82 8.01 -2.33
C TYR A 254 -4.93 6.65 -1.65
N ASP A 255 -4.85 6.62 -0.32
CA ASP A 255 -5.02 5.39 0.47
C ASP A 255 -6.42 4.80 0.31
N PHE A 256 -7.45 5.64 0.35
CA PHE A 256 -8.83 5.19 0.16
C PHE A 256 -9.03 4.60 -1.25
N GLY A 257 -8.53 5.29 -2.28
CA GLY A 257 -8.63 4.85 -3.67
C GLY A 257 -7.88 3.56 -3.96
N ASP A 258 -6.66 3.41 -3.46
CA ASP A 258 -5.84 2.21 -3.71
C ASP A 258 -6.39 0.98 -2.97
N ALA A 259 -6.99 1.19 -1.80
CA ALA A 259 -7.68 0.12 -1.08
C ALA A 259 -8.90 -0.35 -1.87
N ILE A 260 -9.78 0.57 -2.27
CA ILE A 260 -10.99 0.24 -3.05
C ILE A 260 -10.63 -0.49 -4.35
N ARG A 261 -9.60 -0.04 -5.07
CA ARG A 261 -9.11 -0.66 -6.30
C ARG A 261 -8.87 -2.17 -6.14
N THR A 262 -8.40 -2.62 -4.97
CA THR A 262 -8.11 -4.03 -4.70
C THR A 262 -9.25 -4.78 -4.01
N ILE A 263 -10.06 -4.10 -3.21
CA ILE A 263 -11.10 -4.74 -2.38
C ILE A 263 -12.36 -5.04 -3.17
N ILE A 264 -12.79 -4.15 -4.06
CA ILE A 264 -14.11 -4.24 -4.69
C ILE A 264 -14.06 -4.83 -6.10
N ASN A 265 -12.86 -5.02 -6.66
CA ASN A 265 -12.68 -5.65 -7.95
C ASN A 265 -12.88 -7.17 -7.81
N SER A 266 -13.84 -7.73 -8.54
CA SER A 266 -14.16 -9.16 -8.50
C SER A 266 -13.11 -10.05 -9.18
N ALA A 267 -12.14 -9.45 -9.88
CA ALA A 267 -11.14 -10.16 -10.66
C ALA A 267 -9.72 -9.71 -10.28
N ALA A 268 -8.72 -10.52 -10.65
CA ALA A 268 -7.32 -10.21 -10.45
C ALA A 268 -6.90 -8.95 -11.25
N GLU A 269 -5.80 -8.30 -10.82
CA GLU A 269 -5.26 -7.09 -11.46
C GLU A 269 -4.89 -7.31 -12.94
N ASP A 270 -4.57 -8.55 -13.30
CA ASP A 270 -4.20 -9.01 -14.63
C ASP A 270 -5.27 -9.90 -15.30
N GLU A 271 -6.56 -9.81 -14.93
CA GLU A 271 -7.60 -10.61 -15.58
C GLU A 271 -7.68 -10.32 -17.10
N ALA A 272 -7.59 -11.38 -17.90
CA ALA A 272 -7.62 -11.29 -19.36
C ALA A 272 -9.05 -11.14 -19.90
N ASP A 273 -10.03 -11.74 -19.22
CA ASP A 273 -11.44 -11.63 -19.54
C ASP A 273 -12.05 -10.40 -18.86
N LEU A 274 -12.04 -9.28 -19.59
CA LEU A 274 -12.57 -7.99 -19.13
C LEU A 274 -14.05 -8.03 -18.73
N SER A 275 -14.81 -9.05 -19.14
CA SER A 275 -16.22 -9.20 -18.74
C SER A 275 -16.39 -9.60 -17.27
N LYS A 276 -15.35 -10.17 -16.65
CA LYS A 276 -15.35 -10.55 -15.23
C LYS A 276 -15.01 -9.40 -14.30
N ILE A 277 -14.52 -8.28 -14.83
CA ILE A 277 -14.20 -7.09 -14.05
C ILE A 277 -15.51 -6.37 -13.75
N THR A 278 -16.06 -6.67 -12.59
CA THR A 278 -17.26 -6.04 -12.04
C THR A 278 -16.97 -5.52 -10.63
N LEU A 279 -17.87 -4.69 -10.11
CA LEU A 279 -17.72 -4.10 -8.78
C LEU A 279 -18.56 -4.88 -7.77
N ASN A 280 -17.93 -5.23 -6.65
CA ASN A 280 -18.64 -5.73 -5.48
C ASN A 280 -19.03 -4.54 -4.58
N ILE A 281 -20.16 -3.91 -4.91
CA ILE A 281 -20.70 -2.74 -4.18
C ILE A 281 -20.93 -3.03 -2.68
N PRO A 282 -21.42 -4.21 -2.25
CA PRO A 282 -21.46 -4.56 -0.83
C PRO A 282 -20.12 -4.45 -0.10
N LEU A 283 -19.00 -4.82 -0.75
CA LEU A 283 -17.66 -4.66 -0.16
C LEU A 283 -17.26 -3.18 -0.09
N PHE A 284 -17.61 -2.38 -1.10
CA PHE A 284 -17.40 -0.93 -1.06
C PHE A 284 -18.09 -0.29 0.15
N GLU A 285 -19.37 -0.60 0.38
CA GLU A 285 -20.12 -0.09 1.54
C GLU A 285 -19.49 -0.55 2.85
N ALA A 286 -19.12 -1.83 2.96
CA ALA A 286 -18.54 -2.38 4.17
C ALA A 286 -17.19 -1.72 4.51
N TYR A 287 -16.29 -1.59 3.53
CA TYR A 287 -15.02 -0.89 3.67
C TYR A 287 -15.23 0.57 4.08
N THR A 288 -16.08 1.30 3.35
CA THR A 288 -16.38 2.70 3.64
C THR A 288 -16.91 2.88 5.07
N ALA A 289 -17.75 1.96 5.53
CA ALA A 289 -18.28 1.98 6.88
C ALA A 289 -17.24 1.66 7.97
N GLY A 290 -16.29 0.77 7.70
CA GLY A 290 -15.16 0.53 8.60
C GLY A 290 -14.19 1.72 8.64
N TYR A 291 -13.89 2.30 7.47
CA TYR A 291 -13.01 3.45 7.34
C TYR A 291 -13.54 4.67 8.09
N PHE A 292 -14.81 5.03 7.89
CA PHE A 292 -15.40 6.16 8.61
C PHE A 292 -15.61 5.90 10.09
N GLU A 293 -15.68 4.65 10.56
CA GLU A 293 -15.72 4.36 12.00
C GLU A 293 -14.53 4.99 12.74
N GLU A 294 -13.37 5.00 12.09
CA GLU A 294 -12.15 5.58 12.65
C GLU A 294 -11.89 7.01 12.11
N ALA A 295 -12.00 7.20 10.80
CA ALA A 295 -11.50 8.41 10.14
C ALA A 295 -12.43 9.62 10.22
N HIS A 296 -13.74 9.44 10.50
CA HIS A 296 -14.72 10.55 10.49
C HIS A 296 -14.32 11.72 11.40
N SER A 297 -13.58 11.42 12.49
CA SER A 297 -13.22 12.39 13.52
C SER A 297 -12.19 13.43 13.06
N PHE A 298 -11.35 13.11 12.06
CA PHE A 298 -10.26 13.99 11.62
C PHE A 298 -10.41 14.50 10.17
N LEU A 299 -11.27 13.85 9.37
CA LEU A 299 -11.46 14.20 7.96
C LEU A 299 -12.18 15.54 7.81
N MET A 300 -11.65 16.38 6.93
CA MET A 300 -12.33 17.60 6.51
C MET A 300 -13.37 17.29 5.42
N PRO A 301 -14.41 18.13 5.25
CA PRO A 301 -15.42 17.94 4.21
C PRO A 301 -14.82 17.77 2.81
N GLN A 302 -13.81 18.56 2.46
CA GLN A 302 -13.13 18.50 1.16
C GLN A 302 -12.36 17.18 0.96
N GLU A 303 -11.86 16.58 2.04
CA GLU A 303 -11.20 15.28 1.95
C GLU A 303 -12.23 14.17 1.70
N VAL A 304 -13.38 14.23 2.36
CA VAL A 304 -14.51 13.30 2.11
C VAL A 304 -14.99 13.42 0.66
N GLU A 305 -15.14 14.64 0.15
CA GLU A 305 -15.49 14.92 -1.25
C GLU A 305 -14.46 14.32 -2.22
N SER A 306 -13.17 14.35 -1.88
CA SER A 306 -12.10 13.85 -2.75
C SER A 306 -11.94 12.33 -2.78
N LEU A 307 -12.62 11.57 -1.92
CA LEU A 307 -12.41 10.11 -1.83
C LEU A 307 -12.76 9.39 -3.14
N ILE A 308 -13.85 9.78 -3.80
CA ILE A 308 -14.27 9.18 -5.08
C ILE A 308 -13.31 9.56 -6.21
N ASP A 309 -12.73 10.76 -6.18
CA ASP A 309 -11.66 11.13 -7.12
C ASP A 309 -10.45 10.19 -6.96
N GLY A 310 -10.12 9.81 -5.72
CA GLY A 310 -9.08 8.81 -5.43
C GLY A 310 -9.43 7.43 -5.98
N VAL A 311 -10.67 6.97 -5.76
CA VAL A 311 -11.18 5.69 -6.27
C VAL A 311 -11.05 5.59 -7.79
N LEU A 312 -11.26 6.68 -8.52
CA LEU A 312 -11.09 6.73 -9.98
C LEU A 312 -9.63 6.87 -10.39
N LEU A 313 -8.87 7.70 -9.68
CA LEU A 313 -7.50 8.04 -10.01
C LEU A 313 -6.56 6.83 -9.90
N LEU A 314 -6.65 6.03 -8.85
CA LEU A 314 -5.66 5.00 -8.56
C LEU A 314 -5.62 3.88 -9.62
N PRO A 315 -6.76 3.28 -10.04
CA PRO A 315 -6.74 2.35 -11.18
C PRO A 315 -6.32 3.03 -12.49
N TYR A 316 -6.74 4.27 -12.74
CA TYR A 316 -6.29 5.03 -13.92
C TYR A 316 -4.76 5.20 -13.95
N MET A 317 -4.19 5.63 -12.84
CA MET A 317 -2.75 5.82 -12.69
C MET A 317 -2.01 4.49 -12.84
N GLN A 318 -2.55 3.40 -12.30
CA GLN A 318 -1.96 2.08 -12.43
C GLN A 318 -1.99 1.61 -13.90
N ALA A 319 -3.07 1.87 -14.64
CA ALA A 319 -3.12 1.65 -16.09
C ALA A 319 -2.06 2.45 -16.84
N VAL A 320 -1.90 3.74 -16.53
CA VAL A 320 -0.85 4.61 -17.11
C VAL A 320 0.54 4.02 -16.85
N ARG A 321 0.81 3.53 -15.63
CA ARG A 321 2.10 2.93 -15.27
C ARG A 321 2.35 1.63 -16.04
N PHE A 322 1.37 0.74 -16.13
CA PHE A 322 1.51 -0.50 -16.88
C PHE A 322 1.70 -0.25 -18.38
N LEU A 323 0.92 0.68 -18.95
CA LEU A 323 1.01 1.01 -20.35
C LEU A 323 2.36 1.65 -20.69
N THR A 324 2.87 2.54 -19.83
CA THR A 324 4.20 3.11 -19.98
C THR A 324 5.28 2.02 -20.00
N ASP A 325 5.26 1.10 -19.02
CA ASP A 325 6.23 0.01 -18.96
C ASP A 325 6.14 -0.93 -20.18
N PHE A 326 4.92 -1.23 -20.64
CA PHE A 326 4.71 -2.00 -21.87
C PHE A 326 5.33 -1.31 -23.11
N LEU A 327 5.21 0.01 -23.24
CA LEU A 327 5.80 0.74 -24.36
C LEU A 327 7.33 0.81 -24.28
N GLU A 328 7.90 0.81 -23.07
CA GLU A 328 9.35 0.84 -22.85
C GLU A 328 10.01 -0.55 -22.94
N GLY A 329 9.22 -1.61 -22.86
CA GLY A 329 9.68 -2.99 -23.01
C GLY A 329 9.77 -3.78 -21.70
N ASP A 330 8.83 -3.54 -20.79
CA ASP A 330 8.54 -4.38 -19.62
C ASP A 330 9.73 -4.53 -18.66
N HIS A 331 10.34 -3.40 -18.28
CA HIS A 331 11.54 -3.38 -17.45
C HIS A 331 11.25 -3.10 -15.97
N TYR A 332 10.09 -2.51 -15.66
CA TYR A 332 9.69 -2.15 -14.30
C TYR A 332 8.91 -3.28 -13.61
N TYR A 333 7.86 -3.80 -14.26
CA TYR A 333 7.03 -4.87 -13.70
C TYR A 333 7.48 -6.24 -14.18
N LYS A 334 7.45 -7.23 -13.29
CA LYS A 334 7.64 -8.63 -13.66
C LYS A 334 6.49 -9.06 -14.58
N ILE A 335 6.84 -9.65 -15.72
CA ILE A 335 5.90 -10.18 -16.71
C ILE A 335 5.99 -11.70 -16.82
N HIS A 336 4.87 -12.36 -17.15
CA HIS A 336 4.81 -13.80 -17.43
C HIS A 336 4.70 -14.10 -18.92
N HIS A 337 4.31 -13.11 -19.72
CA HIS A 337 4.24 -13.16 -21.18
C HIS A 337 4.41 -11.75 -21.76
N ALA A 338 4.66 -11.66 -23.07
CA ALA A 338 5.06 -10.41 -23.74
C ALA A 338 4.02 -9.28 -23.70
N ASP A 339 2.75 -9.59 -23.45
CA ASP A 339 1.64 -8.63 -23.42
C ASP A 339 1.07 -8.43 -22.01
N HIS A 340 1.76 -8.93 -20.98
CA HIS A 340 1.22 -8.99 -19.63
C HIS A 340 0.90 -7.59 -19.05
N ASN A 341 1.77 -6.61 -19.28
CA ASN A 341 1.51 -5.24 -18.85
C ASN A 341 0.38 -4.56 -19.66
N LEU A 342 0.23 -4.89 -20.95
CA LEU A 342 -0.93 -4.41 -21.72
C LEU A 342 -2.24 -5.00 -21.19
N GLN A 343 -2.25 -6.29 -20.86
CA GLN A 343 -3.40 -6.96 -20.24
C GLN A 343 -3.78 -6.30 -18.91
N ARG A 344 -2.80 -6.07 -18.02
CA ARG A 344 -3.00 -5.33 -16.77
C ARG A 344 -3.56 -3.93 -17.00
N ALA A 345 -2.98 -3.18 -17.95
CA ALA A 345 -3.48 -1.85 -18.30
C ALA A 345 -4.96 -1.90 -18.72
N LYS A 346 -5.33 -2.83 -19.61
CA LYS A 346 -6.73 -3.03 -20.04
C LYS A 346 -7.66 -3.36 -18.88
N ALA A 347 -7.23 -4.24 -17.98
CA ALA A 347 -8.02 -4.59 -16.79
C ALA A 347 -8.27 -3.37 -15.90
N GLN A 348 -7.23 -2.55 -15.65
CA GLN A 348 -7.38 -1.34 -14.85
C GLN A 348 -8.24 -0.27 -15.55
N LEU A 349 -8.14 -0.09 -16.87
CA LEU A 349 -9.02 0.84 -17.60
C LEU A 349 -10.48 0.35 -17.59
N LYS A 350 -10.71 -0.96 -17.69
CA LYS A 350 -12.05 -1.55 -17.53
C LYS A 350 -12.61 -1.28 -16.14
N LEU A 351 -11.78 -1.38 -15.10
CA LEU A 351 -12.16 -1.03 -13.74
C LEU A 351 -12.56 0.46 -13.62
N VAL A 352 -11.79 1.37 -14.22
CA VAL A 352 -12.17 2.81 -14.28
C VAL A 352 -13.54 2.99 -14.93
N GLU A 353 -13.80 2.33 -16.07
CA GLU A 353 -15.10 2.39 -16.74
C GLU A 353 -16.25 1.91 -15.84
N GLN A 354 -16.04 0.80 -15.10
CA GLN A 354 -17.03 0.31 -14.15
C GLN A 354 -17.27 1.28 -13.00
N LEU A 355 -16.21 1.89 -12.45
CA LEU A 355 -16.30 2.86 -11.37
C LEU A 355 -17.05 4.13 -11.81
N GLU A 356 -16.78 4.64 -13.02
CA GLU A 356 -17.51 5.78 -13.57
C GLU A 356 -19.00 5.46 -13.78
N ALA A 357 -19.33 4.25 -14.24
CA ALA A 357 -20.73 3.84 -14.43
C ALA A 357 -21.52 3.75 -13.12
N HIS A 358 -20.86 3.41 -12.00
CA HIS A 358 -21.48 3.29 -10.68
C HIS A 358 -21.20 4.49 -9.76
N GLU A 359 -20.53 5.53 -10.27
CA GLU A 359 -20.11 6.68 -9.48
C GLU A 359 -21.25 7.32 -8.65
N PRO A 360 -22.48 7.53 -9.19
CA PRO A 360 -23.59 8.05 -8.40
C PRO A 360 -23.95 7.17 -7.19
N GLU A 361 -23.87 5.85 -7.33
CA GLU A 361 -24.12 4.89 -6.26
C GLU A 361 -23.02 4.95 -5.19
N LEU A 362 -21.75 4.99 -5.62
CA LEU A 362 -20.60 5.10 -4.71
C LEU A 362 -20.66 6.40 -3.90
N LEU A 363 -20.96 7.54 -4.54
CA LEU A 363 -21.16 8.83 -3.87
C LEU A 363 -22.31 8.77 -2.85
N ALA A 364 -23.44 8.16 -3.22
CA ALA A 364 -24.57 8.00 -2.31
C ALA A 364 -24.23 7.14 -1.09
N ILE A 365 -23.42 6.08 -1.26
CA ILE A 365 -22.91 5.26 -0.15
C ILE A 365 -22.01 6.10 0.76
N VAL A 366 -21.02 6.81 0.21
CA VAL A 366 -20.11 7.67 1.00
C VAL A 366 -20.90 8.68 1.82
N ALA A 367 -21.83 9.42 1.19
CA ALA A 367 -22.66 10.41 1.87
C ALA A 367 -23.53 9.79 2.97
N ARG A 368 -24.20 8.66 2.68
CA ARG A 368 -25.06 7.98 3.64
C ARG A 368 -24.29 7.43 4.83
N VAL A 369 -23.12 6.84 4.61
CA VAL A 369 -22.29 6.28 5.68
C VAL A 369 -21.70 7.40 6.53
N MET A 370 -21.13 8.44 5.91
CA MET A 370 -20.59 9.60 6.63
C MET A 370 -21.68 10.34 7.44
N GLY A 371 -22.90 10.45 6.90
CA GLY A 371 -24.03 11.08 7.58
C GLY A 371 -24.41 10.41 8.92
N ARG A 372 -24.06 9.14 9.14
CA ARG A 372 -24.27 8.45 10.43
C ARG A 372 -23.44 9.06 11.56
N TYR A 373 -22.31 9.69 11.24
CA TYR A 373 -21.41 10.31 12.21
C TYR A 373 -21.68 11.81 12.39
N GLN A 374 -22.33 12.45 11.43
CA GLN A 374 -22.73 13.86 11.52
C GLN A 374 -23.99 14.08 12.38
N GLN A 375 -24.79 13.04 12.62
CA GLN A 375 -25.99 13.12 13.48
C GLN A 375 -25.75 12.79 14.96
N VAL A 376 -24.50 12.48 15.34
CA VAL A 376 -24.10 12.04 16.69
C VAL A 376 -23.19 13.07 17.39
N GLY A 377 -22.94 14.22 16.75
CA GLY A 377 -22.09 15.31 17.26
C GLY A 377 -22.86 16.48 17.86
#